data_AF-A0A9N9QIH6-F1
#
_entry.id   AF-A0A9N9QIH6-F1
#
_cell.length_a   1.000
_cell.length_b   1.000
_cell.length_c   1.000
_cell.angle_alpha   90.00
_cell.angle_beta   90.00
_cell.angle_gamma   90.00
#
_symmetry.space_group_name_H-M   'P 1'
#
loop_
_entity.id
_entity.type
_entity.pdbx_description
1 polymer ?
#
loop_
_entity_poly.entity_id
_entity_poly.type
_entity_poly.pdbx_seq_one_letter_code
_entity_poly.pdbx_strand_id
1 'polypeptide(L)'
;MNISIETILEYSLNIPKRTSQKADIPESAMKQLIAVTAKCQDDPATAVNEKAIDDWKKANRDASRPPDNLGPHTLCIAKAMDWIKQDGKPNTEGLREKLRARVSDKAKVEKILNKCAAEKETPEATALHMVQCVIPTE
;
A
#
# COMPACT_ATOMS: atom_id res chain seq x y z
N MET A 1 29.49 -16.66 6.09
CA MET A 1 28.42 -16.88 5.09
C MET A 1 27.63 -15.59 4.98
N ASN A 2 27.88 -14.79 3.93
CA ASN A 2 27.14 -13.55 3.70
C ASN A 2 25.91 -13.87 2.86
N ILE A 3 24.75 -13.92 3.51
CA ILE A 3 23.46 -14.00 2.81
C ILE A 3 23.17 -12.58 2.32
N SER A 4 23.05 -12.41 0.99
CA SER A 4 22.69 -11.15 0.36
C SER A 4 21.32 -10.67 0.89
N ILE A 5 21.15 -9.36 1.09
CA ILE A 5 19.87 -8.75 1.46
C ILE A 5 18.77 -9.13 0.45
N GLU A 6 19.13 -9.39 -0.81
CA GLU A 6 18.22 -9.88 -1.84
C GLU A 6 17.58 -11.23 -1.47
N THR A 7 18.34 -12.13 -0.82
CA THR A 7 17.84 -13.44 -0.42
C THR A 7 16.85 -13.37 0.75
N ILE A 8 16.98 -12.37 1.63
CA ILE A 8 16.05 -12.16 2.76
C ILE A 8 14.70 -11.62 2.25
N LEU A 9 14.74 -10.77 1.22
CA LEU A 9 13.56 -10.20 0.59
C LEU A 9 12.79 -11.24 -0.27
N GLU A 10 13.50 -12.16 -0.91
CA GLU A 10 12.88 -13.27 -1.65
C GLU A 10 12.14 -14.25 -0.73
N TYR A 11 12.65 -14.51 0.48
CA TYR A 11 12.07 -15.50 1.40
C TYR A 11 10.82 -15.00 2.16
N SER A 12 10.70 -13.68 2.38
CA SER A 12 9.66 -13.14 3.27
C SER A 12 8.37 -12.74 2.55
N LEU A 13 8.41 -12.52 1.22
CA LEU A 13 7.28 -11.89 0.51
C LEU A 13 6.79 -12.62 -0.75
N ASN A 14 7.42 -13.73 -1.16
CA ASN A 14 7.05 -14.51 -2.37
C ASN A 14 6.69 -13.60 -3.57
N ILE A 15 7.50 -12.56 -3.81
CA ILE A 15 7.28 -11.59 -4.89
C ILE A 15 7.87 -12.20 -6.16
N PRO A 16 7.06 -12.61 -7.16
CA PRO A 16 7.61 -13.13 -8.40
C PRO A 16 8.39 -12.03 -9.12
N LYS A 17 9.59 -12.36 -9.61
CA LYS A 17 10.37 -11.54 -10.54
C LYS A 17 9.53 -11.29 -11.80
N ARG A 18 8.80 -10.18 -11.86
CA ARG A 18 7.95 -9.81 -12.99
C ARG A 18 8.73 -8.86 -13.91
N THR A 19 9.52 -9.45 -14.81
CA THR A 19 10.17 -8.79 -15.93
C THR A 19 9.14 -8.35 -16.97
N SER A 20 8.96 -7.04 -17.11
CA SER A 20 8.88 -6.27 -18.38
C SER A 20 8.12 -4.97 -18.13
N GLN A 21 8.88 -3.88 -18.12
CA GLN A 21 8.40 -2.49 -18.22
C GLN A 21 7.41 -2.06 -17.11
N LYS A 22 7.80 -2.18 -15.84
CA LYS A 22 7.07 -1.62 -14.69
C LYS A 22 8.04 -0.85 -13.80
N ALA A 23 7.64 0.37 -13.44
CA ALA A 23 8.39 1.27 -12.57
C ALA A 23 9.07 0.54 -11.41
N ASP A 24 10.40 0.54 -11.39
CA ASP A 24 11.16 0.09 -10.24
C ASP A 24 10.72 0.92 -9.04
N ILE A 25 10.13 0.29 -8.02
CA ILE A 25 9.80 0.99 -6.78
C ILE A 25 11.15 1.40 -6.17
N PRO A 26 11.39 2.70 -5.91
CA PRO A 26 12.66 3.13 -5.33
C PRO A 26 12.91 2.40 -4.02
N GLU A 27 14.14 1.95 -3.79
CA GLU A 27 14.53 1.22 -2.57
C GLU A 27 14.15 1.99 -1.30
N SER A 28 14.31 3.33 -1.32
CA SER A 28 13.90 4.22 -0.24
C SER A 28 12.40 4.16 0.05
N ALA A 29 11.56 4.06 -0.99
CA ALA A 29 10.12 3.95 -0.84
C ALA A 29 9.70 2.58 -0.30
N MET A 30 10.42 1.51 -0.66
CA MET A 30 10.19 0.17 -0.10
C MET A 30 10.59 0.12 1.38
N LYS A 31 11.77 0.66 1.74
CA LYS A 31 12.23 0.75 3.13
C LYS A 31 11.26 1.55 4.00
N GLN A 32 10.76 2.67 3.49
CA GLN A 32 9.77 3.48 4.19
C GLN A 32 8.47 2.69 4.42
N LEU A 33 7.96 1.99 3.40
CA LEU A 33 6.75 1.18 3.53
C LEU A 33 6.92 0.09 4.59
N ILE A 34 8.04 -0.64 4.59
CA ILE A 34 8.32 -1.69 5.59
C ILE A 34 8.33 -1.10 7.00
N ALA A 35 9.03 0.01 7.21
CA ALA A 35 9.11 0.65 8.53
C ALA A 35 7.74 1.16 9.01
N VAL A 36 6.95 1.73 8.11
CA VAL A 36 5.59 2.20 8.42
C VAL A 36 4.65 1.03 8.72
N THR A 37 4.69 -0.05 7.94
CA THR A 37 3.88 -1.25 8.20
C THR A 37 4.22 -1.84 9.56
N ALA A 38 5.50 -1.98 9.90
CA ALA A 38 5.92 -2.46 11.22
C ALA A 38 5.37 -1.57 12.35
N LYS A 39 5.50 -0.25 12.23
CA LYS A 39 4.94 0.69 13.21
C LYS A 39 3.42 0.55 13.37
N CYS A 40 2.68 0.40 12.27
CA CYS A 40 1.24 0.21 12.30
C CYS A 40 0.83 -1.18 12.80
N GLN A 41 1.73 -2.16 12.76
CA GLN A 41 1.52 -3.48 13.33
C GLN A 41 1.79 -3.51 14.84
N ASP A 42 2.71 -2.69 15.33
CA ASP A 42 3.06 -2.59 16.75
C ASP A 42 1.98 -1.89 17.60
N ASP A 43 1.12 -1.06 16.99
CA ASP A 43 -0.01 -0.41 17.67
C ASP A 43 -1.23 -1.37 17.68
N PRO A 44 -1.72 -1.79 18.87
CA PRO A 44 -2.88 -2.70 18.98
C PRO A 44 -4.16 -2.18 18.32
N ALA A 45 -4.33 -0.85 18.19
CA ALA A 45 -5.49 -0.25 17.53
C ALA A 45 -5.46 -0.42 16.00
N THR A 46 -4.28 -0.67 15.43
CA THR A 46 -4.08 -0.82 13.99
C THR A 46 -3.45 -2.15 13.59
N ALA A 47 -3.08 -2.99 14.55
CA ALA A 47 -2.55 -4.31 14.30
C ALA A 47 -3.59 -5.19 13.58
N VAL A 48 -3.12 -5.93 12.57
CA VAL A 48 -3.92 -6.83 11.75
C VAL A 48 -3.31 -8.23 11.78
N ASN A 49 -4.14 -9.26 11.75
CA ASN A 49 -3.65 -10.63 11.75
C ASN A 49 -3.02 -10.98 10.39
N GLU A 50 -1.70 -11.20 10.36
CA GLU A 50 -0.95 -11.49 9.13
C GLU A 50 -1.45 -12.75 8.41
N LYS A 51 -1.79 -13.79 9.17
CA LYS A 51 -2.37 -15.01 8.60
C LYS A 51 -3.74 -14.73 7.95
N ALA A 52 -4.58 -13.91 8.57
CA ALA A 52 -5.86 -13.52 8.00
C ALA A 52 -5.68 -12.69 6.72
N ILE A 53 -4.67 -11.81 6.66
CA ILE A 53 -4.31 -11.12 5.43
C ILE A 53 -3.93 -12.11 4.33
N ASP A 54 -3.08 -13.10 4.63
CA ASP A 54 -2.61 -14.05 3.62
C ASP A 54 -3.72 -14.98 3.13
N ASP A 55 -4.60 -15.42 4.03
CA ASP A 55 -5.78 -16.19 3.65
C ASP A 55 -6.75 -15.35 2.82
N TRP A 56 -6.92 -14.06 3.14
CA TRP A 56 -7.71 -13.13 2.35
C TRP A 56 -7.13 -12.90 0.95
N LYS A 57 -5.80 -12.74 0.83
CA LYS A 57 -5.12 -12.67 -0.47
C LYS A 57 -5.35 -13.93 -1.31
N LYS A 58 -5.23 -15.12 -0.72
CA LYS A 58 -5.47 -16.41 -1.39
C LYS A 58 -6.93 -16.57 -1.83
N ALA A 59 -7.86 -15.99 -1.07
CA ALA A 59 -9.26 -15.92 -1.42
C ALA A 59 -9.58 -14.78 -2.41
N ASN A 60 -8.61 -14.35 -3.22
CA ASN A 60 -8.74 -13.27 -4.20
C ASN A 60 -9.28 -11.96 -3.61
N ARG A 61 -8.93 -11.68 -2.34
CA ARG A 61 -9.29 -10.44 -1.66
C ARG A 61 -10.81 -10.20 -1.61
N ASP A 62 -11.58 -11.26 -1.35
CA ASP A 62 -13.04 -11.18 -1.21
C ASP A 62 -13.45 -10.01 -0.30
N ALA A 63 -14.07 -9.00 -0.89
CA ALA A 63 -14.48 -7.78 -0.21
C ALA A 63 -15.62 -8.02 0.79
N SER A 64 -16.34 -9.14 0.69
CA SER A 64 -17.38 -9.52 1.66
C SER A 64 -16.79 -10.04 2.97
N ARG A 65 -15.50 -10.39 2.99
CA ARG A 65 -14.82 -10.96 4.15
C ARG A 65 -13.38 -10.42 4.32
N PRO A 66 -13.21 -9.12 4.56
CA PRO A 66 -11.89 -8.57 4.87
C PRO A 66 -11.41 -9.07 6.25
N PRO A 67 -10.09 -9.12 6.50
CA PRO A 67 -9.54 -9.31 7.83
C PRO A 67 -9.98 -8.20 8.79
N ASP A 68 -10.18 -8.56 10.06
CA ASP A 68 -10.37 -7.59 11.13
C ASP A 68 -9.21 -6.58 11.15
N ASN A 69 -9.52 -5.31 11.46
CA ASN A 69 -8.57 -4.20 11.47
C ASN A 69 -7.86 -3.88 10.14
N LEU A 70 -8.22 -4.51 9.00
CA LEU A 70 -7.61 -4.17 7.71
C LEU A 70 -7.78 -2.69 7.36
N GLY A 71 -8.96 -2.12 7.61
CA GLY A 71 -9.25 -0.70 7.40
C GLY A 71 -8.35 0.22 8.24
N PRO A 72 -8.40 0.14 9.59
CA PRO A 72 -7.52 0.88 10.48
C PRO A 72 -6.02 0.74 10.15
N HIS A 73 -5.55 -0.47 9.87
CA HIS A 73 -4.16 -0.71 9.48
C HIS A 73 -3.80 0.03 8.19
N THR A 74 -4.66 -0.08 7.17
CA THR A 74 -4.45 0.59 5.88
C THR A 74 -4.48 2.12 6.02
N LEU A 75 -5.37 2.65 6.86
CA LEU A 75 -5.43 4.07 7.16
C LEU A 75 -4.16 4.56 7.86
N CYS A 76 -3.64 3.80 8.83
CA CYS A 76 -2.37 4.11 9.50
C CYS A 76 -1.22 4.24 8.50
N ILE A 77 -1.08 3.24 7.62
CA ILE A 77 -0.05 3.25 6.58
C ILE A 77 -0.26 4.43 5.63
N ALA A 78 -1.47 4.65 5.14
CA ALA A 78 -1.76 5.69 4.17
C ALA A 78 -1.53 7.11 4.73
N LYS A 79 -1.80 7.34 6.02
CA LYS A 79 -1.44 8.59 6.71
C LYS A 79 0.06 8.77 6.84
N ALA A 80 0.78 7.73 7.25
CA ALA A 80 2.23 7.79 7.42
C ALA A 80 3.00 7.90 6.09
N MET A 81 2.41 7.44 4.99
CA MET A 81 2.93 7.60 3.62
C MET A 81 2.50 8.91 2.95
N ASP A 82 1.73 9.74 3.64
CA ASP A 82 1.18 11.01 3.15
C ASP A 82 0.25 10.88 1.93
N TRP A 83 -0.49 9.77 1.84
CA TRP A 83 -1.52 9.54 0.82
C TRP A 83 -2.90 9.99 1.31
N ILE A 84 -3.11 9.92 2.63
CA ILE A 84 -4.29 10.39 3.34
C ILE A 84 -3.83 11.41 4.37
N LYS A 85 -4.55 12.52 4.51
CA LYS A 85 -4.29 13.56 5.50
C LYS A 85 -4.67 13.06 6.91
N GLN A 86 -4.22 13.78 7.95
CA GLN A 86 -4.55 13.43 9.33
C GLN A 86 -6.06 13.47 9.63
N ASP A 87 -6.80 14.35 8.92
CA ASP A 87 -8.27 14.45 8.98
C ASP A 87 -9.01 13.31 8.26
N GLY A 88 -8.28 12.37 7.63
CA GLY A 88 -8.85 11.23 6.92
C GLY A 88 -9.17 11.49 5.44
N LYS A 89 -8.95 12.70 4.93
CA LYS A 89 -9.24 13.04 3.53
C LYS A 89 -8.10 12.65 2.59
N PRO A 90 -8.36 12.42 1.30
CA PRO A 90 -7.31 12.22 0.30
C PRO A 90 -6.26 13.35 0.30
N ASN A 91 -4.97 12.99 0.36
CA ASN A 91 -3.88 13.91 0.06
C ASN A 91 -3.46 13.73 -1.40
N THR A 92 -4.17 14.41 -2.32
CA THR A 92 -3.89 14.32 -3.76
C THR A 92 -2.49 14.83 -4.12
N GLU A 93 -1.95 15.80 -3.38
CA GLU A 93 -0.60 16.34 -3.60
C GLU A 93 0.47 15.35 -3.15
N GLY A 94 0.35 14.83 -1.94
CA GLY A 94 1.27 13.81 -1.42
C GLY A 94 1.26 12.55 -2.29
N LEU A 95 0.06 12.06 -2.66
CA LEU A 95 -0.07 10.93 -3.58
C LEU A 95 0.53 11.22 -4.97
N ARG A 96 0.34 12.43 -5.51
CA ARG A 96 0.93 12.84 -6.79
C ARG A 96 2.44 12.79 -6.76
N GLU A 97 3.07 13.28 -5.70
CA GLU A 97 4.53 13.22 -5.54
C GLU A 97 5.02 11.77 -5.57
N LYS A 98 4.37 10.87 -4.81
CA LYS A 98 4.77 9.46 -4.77
C LYS A 98 4.54 8.74 -6.10
N LEU A 99 3.47 9.09 -6.82
CA LEU A 99 3.23 8.56 -8.15
C LEU A 99 4.26 9.05 -9.17
N ARG A 100 4.65 10.33 -9.15
CA ARG A 100 5.68 10.88 -10.05
C ARG A 100 7.05 10.26 -9.85
N ALA A 101 7.37 9.80 -8.64
CA ALA A 101 8.60 9.06 -8.36
C ALA A 101 8.66 7.69 -9.07
N ARG A 102 7.53 7.19 -9.61
CA ARG A 102 7.41 5.86 -10.23
C ARG A 102 6.89 5.94 -11.67
N VAL A 103 6.02 6.88 -11.97
CA VAL A 103 5.35 7.01 -13.26
C VAL A 103 5.82 8.29 -13.92
N SER A 104 6.67 8.15 -14.94
CA SER A 104 7.22 9.28 -15.70
C SER A 104 6.16 10.01 -16.54
N ASP A 105 5.12 9.29 -16.97
CA ASP A 105 4.00 9.86 -17.72
C ASP A 105 3.06 10.65 -16.81
N LYS A 106 3.13 11.99 -16.93
CA LYS A 106 2.29 12.93 -16.17
C LYS A 106 0.80 12.72 -16.42
N ALA A 107 0.37 12.41 -17.64
CA ALA A 107 -1.04 12.17 -17.95
C ALA A 107 -1.54 10.89 -17.25
N LYS A 108 -0.69 9.86 -17.20
CA LYS A 108 -0.98 8.64 -16.44
C LYS A 108 -1.06 8.90 -14.93
N VAL A 109 -0.19 9.75 -14.37
CA VAL A 109 -0.27 10.17 -12.95
C VAL A 109 -1.61 10.84 -12.67
N GLU A 110 -2.01 11.85 -13.45
CA GLU A 110 -3.28 12.55 -13.21
C GLU A 110 -4.49 11.62 -13.42
N LYS A 111 -4.43 10.68 -14.38
CA LYS A 111 -5.46 9.66 -14.55
C LYS A 111 -5.59 8.76 -13.32
N ILE A 112 -4.48 8.35 -12.71
CA ILE A 112 -4.49 7.55 -11.47
C ILE A 112 -5.07 8.37 -10.32
N LEU A 113 -4.65 9.63 -10.15
CA LEU A 113 -5.15 10.51 -9.10
C LEU A 113 -6.65 10.71 -9.19
N ASN A 114 -7.15 11.08 -10.37
CA ASN A 114 -8.58 11.30 -10.60
C ASN A 114 -9.41 10.04 -10.36
N LYS A 115 -8.84 8.86 -10.60
CA LYS A 115 -9.52 7.58 -10.39
C LYS A 115 -9.47 7.13 -8.93
N CYS A 116 -8.32 7.27 -8.27
CA CYS A 116 -8.02 6.58 -7.02
C CYS A 116 -8.11 7.46 -5.77
N ALA A 117 -8.01 8.79 -5.91
CA ALA A 117 -8.08 9.72 -4.78
C ALA A 117 -9.52 10.17 -4.48
N ALA A 118 -10.44 9.20 -4.43
CA ALA A 118 -11.85 9.44 -4.14
C ALA A 118 -12.15 9.23 -2.64
N GLU A 119 -12.70 10.25 -1.99
CA GLU A 119 -13.25 10.16 -0.64
C GLU A 119 -14.39 9.13 -0.59
N LYS A 120 -14.44 8.36 0.50
CA LYS A 120 -15.47 7.36 0.80
C LYS A 120 -16.17 7.70 2.11
N GLU A 121 -17.15 6.88 2.49
CA GLU A 121 -17.97 7.08 3.68
C GLU A 121 -17.16 7.19 4.98
N THR A 122 -16.02 6.49 5.07
CA THR A 122 -15.11 6.60 6.21
C THR A 122 -13.65 6.81 5.76
N PRO A 123 -12.78 7.34 6.65
CA PRO A 123 -11.34 7.41 6.40
C PRO A 123 -10.71 6.06 6.07
N GLU A 124 -11.10 4.99 6.75
CA GLU A 124 -10.62 3.62 6.52
C GLU A 124 -11.03 3.12 5.13
N ALA A 125 -12.30 3.32 4.75
CA ALA A 125 -12.79 2.96 3.42
C ALA A 125 -12.07 3.77 2.32
N THR A 126 -11.76 5.05 2.60
CA THR A 126 -11.00 5.91 1.69
C THR A 126 -9.58 5.38 1.51
N ALA A 127 -8.88 5.06 2.60
CA ALA A 127 -7.54 4.51 2.55
C ALA A 127 -7.49 3.16 1.81
N LEU A 128 -8.43 2.26 2.13
CA LEU A 128 -8.50 0.94 1.49
C LEU A 128 -8.75 1.05 -0.01
N HIS A 129 -9.72 1.87 -0.42
CA HIS A 129 -9.99 2.14 -1.83
C HIS A 129 -8.75 2.69 -2.55
N MET A 130 -8.11 3.69 -1.96
CA MET A 130 -6.95 4.35 -2.54
C MET A 130 -5.78 3.38 -2.73
N VAL A 131 -5.45 2.58 -1.71
CA VAL A 131 -4.35 1.59 -1.78
C VAL A 131 -4.63 0.53 -2.84
N GLN A 132 -5.84 -0.04 -2.87
CA GLN A 132 -6.22 -1.05 -3.86
C GLN A 132 -6.24 -0.51 -5.30
N CYS A 133 -6.61 0.77 -5.48
CA CYS A 133 -6.65 1.39 -6.79
C CYS A 133 -5.25 1.76 -7.32
N VAL A 134 -4.38 2.27 -6.45
CA VAL A 134 -3.02 2.72 -6.80
C VAL A 134 -2.05 1.56 -6.97
N ILE A 135 -2.19 0.51 -6.16
CA ILE A 135 -1.38 -0.71 -6.22
C ILE A 135 -2.26 -1.82 -6.78
N PRO A 136 -2.51 -1.84 -8.11
CA PRO A 136 -3.31 -2.89 -8.70
C PRO A 136 -2.61 -4.23 -8.51
N THR A 137 -3.27 -5.13 -7.78
CA THR A 137 -2.86 -6.52 -7.66
C THR A 137 -3.33 -7.24 -8.91
N GLU A 138 -2.39 -7.60 -9.79
CA GLU A 138 -2.63 -8.47 -10.95
C GLU A 138 -2.92 -9.91 -10.55
#